data_AF-A0A1R2BL31-F1
#
_entry.id   AF-A0A1R2BL31-F1
#
_cell.length_a   1.000
_cell.length_b   1.000
_cell.length_c   1.000
_cell.angle_alpha   90.00
_cell.angle_beta   90.00
_cell.angle_gamma   90.00
#
_symmetry.space_group_name_H-M   'P 1'
#
loop_
_entity.id
_entity.type
_entity.pdbx_description
1 polymer ?
#
loop_
_entity_poly.entity_id
_entity_poly.type
_entity_poly.pdbx_seq_one_letter_code
_entity_poly.pdbx_strand_id
1 'polypeptide(L)'
;MDLKKFKLNLESTLGKRLEKLNKDLLICKVGLEKVKKSLKQINNYVERKNYHPAKRHSLIPKTLSQPILPTIKDFKKQTPKKSLEENKQAPYIKRHGSLVITDLPFIDTIPQKTENLFLKSIKKSIRPCENTPQNPIINTPQNHFDKAFNTDLDLKTHTKSSLQDDLDIINTQIKDIEIHQSYETLHSIGPFSISLGAKSAFDIIKGMSRDCFTISENPDKRIIWCLGIIFILLGEDFNPESSESISRIEYFLSSCADSYNISDFLIEITRSFDFSEQNIDVVEEYISGKEDLLAPQIYTRISQLCGLIMVFLREAVVYAGLIKGRSPVWRIYSRLQHKKKQIEGQL
;
A
#
# COMPACT_ATOMS: atom_id res chain seq x y z
N MET A 1 34.50 46.90 17.01
CA MET A 1 33.58 45.89 17.57
C MET A 1 34.34 45.14 18.65
N ASP A 2 33.84 45.08 19.88
CA ASP A 2 34.60 44.51 21.01
C ASP A 2 34.57 42.98 20.98
N LEU A 3 35.70 42.37 20.62
CA LEU A 3 35.86 40.93 20.41
C LEU A 3 35.51 40.12 21.67
N LYS A 4 35.75 40.68 22.86
CA LYS A 4 35.38 40.02 24.13
C LYS A 4 33.87 39.93 24.30
N LYS A 5 33.15 40.99 23.93
CA LYS A 5 31.68 41.05 24.00
C LYS A 5 31.02 40.10 23.01
N PHE A 6 31.61 39.93 21.82
CA PHE A 6 31.14 38.96 20.82
C PHE A 6 31.31 37.51 21.30
N LYS A 7 32.48 37.15 21.84
CA LYS A 7 32.76 35.81 22.37
C LYS A 7 31.81 35.41 23.50
N LEU A 8 31.59 36.31 24.47
CA LEU A 8 30.66 36.10 25.58
C LEU A 8 29.21 35.86 25.10
N ASN A 9 28.79 36.59 24.07
CA ASN A 9 27.43 36.47 23.53
C ASN A 9 27.25 35.15 22.75
N LEU A 10 28.29 34.70 22.05
CA LEU A 10 28.30 33.42 21.34
C LEU A 10 28.23 32.24 22.32
N GLU A 11 29.06 32.25 23.37
CA GLU A 11 29.10 31.21 24.41
C GLU A 11 27.76 31.12 25.17
N SER A 12 27.16 32.27 25.50
CA SER A 12 25.83 32.32 26.14
C SER A 12 24.72 31.77 25.24
N THR A 13 24.75 32.09 23.94
CA THR A 13 23.72 31.65 22.98
C THR A 13 23.84 30.16 22.69
N LEU A 14 25.07 29.66 22.49
CA LEU A 14 25.33 28.24 22.26
C LEU A 14 25.02 27.40 23.51
N GLY A 15 25.38 27.88 24.70
CA GLY A 15 25.08 27.21 25.97
C GLY A 15 23.57 27.02 26.16
N LYS A 16 22.76 28.07 25.94
CA LYS A 16 21.30 27.99 26.04
C LYS A 16 20.68 27.03 25.02
N ARG A 17 21.20 27.01 23.79
CA ARG A 17 20.73 26.07 22.75
C ARG A 17 21.07 24.62 23.10
N LEU A 18 22.27 24.38 23.63
CA LEU A 18 22.71 23.04 24.06
C LEU A 18 21.86 22.54 25.24
N GLU A 19 21.57 23.41 26.21
CA GLU A 19 20.72 23.06 27.34
C GLU A 19 19.29 22.71 26.90
N LYS A 20 18.73 23.46 25.94
CA LYS A 20 17.41 23.16 25.35
C LYS A 20 17.41 21.80 24.65
N LEU A 21 18.40 21.53 23.80
CA LEU A 21 18.54 20.23 23.12
C LEU A 21 18.66 19.07 24.11
N ASN A 22 19.36 19.26 25.22
CA ASN A 22 19.51 18.22 26.24
C ASN A 22 18.18 17.93 26.96
N LYS A 23 17.36 18.97 27.22
CA LYS A 23 16.01 18.81 27.77
C LYS A 23 15.09 18.08 26.78
N ASP A 24 15.11 18.46 25.51
CA ASP A 24 14.30 17.83 24.46
C ASP A 24 14.69 16.34 24.29
N LEU A 25 15.99 16.03 24.29
CA LEU A 25 16.49 14.66 24.23
C LEU A 25 16.03 13.81 25.43
N LEU A 26 15.99 14.39 26.63
CA LEU A 26 15.51 13.70 27.83
C LEU A 26 14.01 13.40 27.74
N ILE A 27 13.21 14.34 27.24
CA ILE A 27 11.77 14.15 26.99
C ILE A 27 11.56 13.01 25.98
N CYS A 28 12.32 12.99 24.89
CA CYS A 28 12.27 11.91 23.89
C CYS A 28 12.61 10.54 24.50
N LYS A 29 13.65 10.45 25.34
CA LYS A 29 14.02 9.19 26.03
C LYS A 29 12.89 8.68 26.93
N VAL A 30 12.25 9.57 27.69
CA VAL A 30 11.11 9.21 28.55
C VAL A 30 9.91 8.77 27.70
N GLY A 31 9.64 9.44 26.58
CA GLY A 31 8.61 9.05 25.61
C GLY A 31 8.83 7.66 25.04
N LEU A 32 10.07 7.35 24.65
CA LEU A 32 10.46 6.05 24.11
C LEU A 32 10.22 4.90 25.11
N GLU A 33 10.57 5.11 26.38
CA GLU A 33 10.34 4.11 27.44
C GLU A 33 8.84 3.87 27.72
N LYS A 34 8.01 4.91 27.59
CA LYS A 34 6.55 4.75 27.66
C LYS A 34 6.02 3.90 26.49
N VAL A 35 6.45 4.19 25.26
CA VAL A 35 6.08 3.41 24.07
C VAL A 35 6.50 1.95 24.22
N LYS A 36 7.72 1.69 24.69
CA LYS A 36 8.24 0.34 24.93
C LYS A 36 7.40 -0.44 25.96
N LYS A 37 6.96 0.21 27.04
CA LYS A 37 6.04 -0.40 28.04
C LYS A 37 4.68 -0.73 27.42
N SER A 38 4.10 0.19 26.64
CA SER A 38 2.82 -0.05 25.96
C SER A 38 2.90 -1.19 24.95
N LEU A 39 4.00 -1.30 24.20
CA LEU A 39 4.24 -2.39 23.26
C LEU A 39 4.31 -3.75 23.96
N LYS A 40 4.97 -3.80 25.12
CA LYS A 40 5.02 -5.02 25.95
C LYS A 40 3.63 -5.43 26.47
N GLN A 41 2.79 -4.47 26.84
CA GLN A 41 1.41 -4.73 27.26
C GLN A 41 0.54 -5.27 26.13
N ILE A 42 0.67 -4.70 24.93
CA ILE A 42 -0.02 -5.16 23.72
C ILE A 42 0.42 -6.59 23.38
N ASN A 43 1.72 -6.88 23.42
CA ASN A 43 2.23 -8.23 23.15
C ASN A 43 1.67 -9.26 24.14
N ASN A 44 1.68 -8.93 25.44
CA ASN A 44 1.08 -9.79 26.47
C ASN A 44 -0.42 -10.00 26.26
N TYR A 45 -1.16 -9.00 25.74
CA TYR A 45 -2.58 -9.12 25.42
C TYR A 45 -2.82 -10.07 24.25
N VAL A 46 -2.01 -9.94 23.19
CA VAL A 46 -2.07 -10.82 22.00
C VAL A 46 -1.75 -12.27 22.38
N GLU A 47 -0.71 -12.49 23.19
CA GLU A 47 -0.35 -13.83 23.68
C GLU A 47 -1.48 -14.47 24.51
N ARG A 48 -2.16 -13.69 25.36
CA ARG A 48 -3.32 -14.16 26.14
C ARG A 48 -4.55 -14.46 25.27
N LYS A 49 -4.76 -13.71 24.19
CA LYS A 49 -5.89 -13.89 23.26
C LYS A 49 -5.67 -15.04 22.26
N ASN A 50 -4.42 -15.38 21.96
CA ASN A 50 -4.06 -16.52 21.11
C ASN A 50 -4.01 -17.87 21.86
N TYR A 51 -4.24 -17.87 23.18
CA TYR A 51 -4.44 -19.09 23.98
C TYR A 51 -5.93 -19.52 23.94
N HIS A 52 -6.40 -19.95 22.77
CA HIS A 52 -7.51 -20.91 22.68
C HIS A 52 -7.01 -22.15 21.95
N PRO A 53 -7.10 -23.36 22.55
CA PRO A 53 -6.57 -24.57 21.96
C PRO A 53 -7.50 -25.02 20.82
N ALA A 54 -7.14 -24.68 19.59
CA ALA A 54 -7.74 -25.29 18.41
C ALA A 54 -7.33 -26.76 18.37
N LYS A 55 -8.32 -27.63 18.56
CA LYS A 55 -8.29 -29.08 18.39
C LYS A 55 -7.56 -29.46 17.10
N ARG A 56 -6.37 -30.01 17.22
CA ARG A 56 -5.75 -30.80 16.16
C ARG A 56 -6.51 -32.14 16.10
N HIS A 57 -7.41 -32.28 15.13
CA HIS A 57 -7.82 -33.61 14.69
C HIS A 57 -6.65 -34.21 13.92
N SER A 58 -5.78 -34.94 14.64
CA SER A 58 -4.81 -35.85 14.06
C SER A 58 -5.53 -37.09 13.55
N LEU A 59 -5.62 -37.21 12.22
CA LEU A 59 -5.85 -38.50 11.57
C LEU A 59 -4.51 -39.27 11.60
N ILE A 60 -4.37 -40.20 12.54
CA ILE A 60 -3.40 -41.31 12.46
C ILE A 60 -4.14 -42.60 12.85
N PRO A 61 -3.88 -43.75 12.20
CA PRO A 61 -4.73 -44.94 12.26
C PRO A 61 -4.65 -45.73 13.57
N LYS A 62 -5.69 -46.54 13.78
CA LYS A 62 -5.87 -47.51 14.86
C LYS A 62 -4.70 -48.49 15.00
N THR A 63 -4.23 -48.71 16.23
CA THR A 63 -3.88 -50.05 16.77
C THR A 63 -4.00 -50.10 18.29
N LEU A 64 -4.91 -50.97 18.74
CA LEU A 64 -4.94 -51.81 19.95
C LEU A 64 -4.02 -51.51 21.15
N SER A 65 -4.62 -51.16 22.29
CA SER A 65 -4.62 -52.00 23.52
C SER A 65 -5.50 -51.36 24.62
N GLN A 66 -6.38 -52.16 25.23
CA GLN A 66 -7.36 -51.81 26.28
C GLN A 66 -6.69 -51.69 27.70
N PRO A 67 -7.41 -51.72 28.85
CA PRO A 67 -8.19 -50.61 29.47
C PRO A 67 -7.89 -50.44 30.99
N ILE A 68 -8.05 -49.25 31.59
CA ILE A 68 -8.29 -49.12 33.05
C ILE A 68 -9.28 -47.97 33.34
N LEU A 69 -10.37 -48.29 34.03
CA LEU A 69 -11.37 -47.42 34.69
C LEU A 69 -11.15 -47.53 36.22
N PRO A 70 -11.86 -46.79 37.10
CA PRO A 70 -11.88 -45.34 37.35
C PRO A 70 -11.54 -45.03 38.83
N THR A 71 -11.48 -43.76 39.25
CA THR A 71 -11.82 -43.43 40.65
C THR A 71 -12.46 -42.04 40.78
N ILE A 72 -13.66 -42.06 41.34
CA ILE A 72 -14.50 -40.95 41.82
C ILE A 72 -13.96 -40.48 43.17
N LYS A 73 -14.02 -39.16 43.44
CA LYS A 73 -14.16 -38.44 44.73
C LYS A 73 -13.82 -36.96 44.45
N ASP A 74 -14.55 -35.92 44.84
CA ASP A 74 -15.67 -35.77 45.74
C ASP A 74 -16.50 -34.51 45.41
N PHE A 75 -17.74 -34.57 45.88
CA PHE A 75 -18.80 -33.58 45.83
C PHE A 75 -18.63 -32.40 46.82
N LYS A 76 -19.48 -31.37 46.64
CA LYS A 76 -19.95 -30.29 47.59
C LYS A 76 -19.13 -28.99 47.58
N LYS A 77 -19.70 -27.78 47.62
CA LYS A 77 -21.08 -27.27 47.85
C LYS A 77 -21.16 -25.75 47.56
N GLN A 78 -22.30 -25.31 47.00
CA GLN A 78 -23.15 -24.14 47.34
C GLN A 78 -22.60 -22.68 47.36
N THR A 79 -22.97 -21.89 46.33
CA THR A 79 -23.87 -20.67 46.28
C THR A 79 -24.02 -19.71 47.50
N PRO A 80 -24.63 -18.48 47.40
CA PRO A 80 -24.75 -17.44 46.32
C PRO A 80 -24.71 -15.94 46.81
N LYS A 81 -25.07 -14.99 45.91
CA LYS A 81 -25.48 -13.55 46.09
C LYS A 81 -24.33 -12.52 46.21
N LYS A 82 -24.36 -11.33 45.61
CA LYS A 82 -25.43 -10.32 45.47
C LYS A 82 -25.06 -9.26 44.40
N SER A 83 -26.10 -8.64 43.85
CA SER A 83 -26.17 -7.51 42.91
C SER A 83 -25.65 -6.18 43.48
N LEU A 84 -25.16 -5.29 42.59
CA LEU A 84 -25.45 -3.86 42.67
C LEU A 84 -25.32 -3.18 41.30
N GLU A 85 -26.31 -2.33 41.04
CA GLU A 85 -26.61 -1.49 39.88
C GLU A 85 -25.74 -0.22 39.76
N GLU A 86 -25.85 0.40 38.57
CA GLU A 86 -25.69 1.83 38.24
C GLU A 86 -24.30 2.50 38.31
N ASN A 87 -23.78 2.93 37.15
CA ASN A 87 -24.09 4.28 36.65
C ASN A 87 -23.56 4.53 35.23
N LYS A 88 -24.42 5.10 34.37
CA LYS A 88 -24.13 5.58 33.02
C LYS A 88 -23.79 7.08 33.12
N GLN A 89 -22.68 7.52 32.52
CA GLN A 89 -22.58 8.87 31.97
C GLN A 89 -21.41 8.96 30.97
N ALA A 90 -21.76 9.12 29.71
CA ALA A 90 -20.87 9.58 28.65
C ALA A 90 -21.17 11.06 28.37
N PRO A 91 -20.18 11.96 28.24
CA PRO A 91 -20.44 13.33 27.83
C PRO A 91 -20.43 13.46 26.30
N TYR A 92 -21.51 14.07 25.85
CA TYR A 92 -21.85 14.59 24.53
C TYR A 92 -21.09 15.89 24.25
N ILE A 93 -20.49 16.08 23.07
CA ILE A 93 -19.94 17.38 22.62
C ILE A 93 -20.61 17.77 21.29
N LYS A 94 -21.33 18.91 21.34
CA LYS A 94 -22.00 19.60 20.23
C LYS A 94 -21.02 20.34 19.32
N ARG A 95 -21.39 20.46 18.05
CA ARG A 95 -20.79 21.36 17.05
C ARG A 95 -21.32 22.81 17.14
N HIS A 96 -20.50 23.68 16.54
CA HIS A 96 -20.75 24.98 15.89
C HIS A 96 -20.53 26.29 16.66
N GLY A 97 -19.62 27.10 16.10
CA GLY A 97 -19.46 28.53 16.27
C GLY A 97 -18.52 29.08 15.18
N SER A 98 -19.11 29.80 14.23
CA SER A 98 -18.48 30.48 13.09
C SER A 98 -17.76 31.76 13.52
N LEU A 99 -16.66 32.13 12.86
CA LEU A 99 -16.14 33.50 12.84
C LEU A 99 -15.52 33.80 11.47
N VAL A 100 -16.23 34.65 10.72
CA VAL A 100 -15.80 35.32 9.49
C VAL A 100 -15.13 36.63 9.91
N ILE A 101 -13.91 36.90 9.43
CA ILE A 101 -13.39 38.27 9.26
C ILE A 101 -12.66 38.34 7.91
N THR A 102 -13.01 39.41 7.20
CA THR A 102 -12.74 39.87 5.83
C THR A 102 -11.32 40.35 5.53
N ASP A 103 -10.88 40.05 4.30
CA ASP A 103 -10.09 40.81 3.30
C ASP A 103 -9.03 41.85 3.72
N LEU A 104 -7.80 41.68 3.22
CA LEU A 104 -7.21 42.52 2.15
C LEU A 104 -5.87 41.92 1.63
N PRO A 105 -5.43 42.28 0.40
CA PRO A 105 -4.73 41.40 -0.54
C PRO A 105 -3.23 41.67 -0.60
N PHE A 106 -2.42 40.68 -1.02
CA PHE A 106 -1.13 40.95 -1.66
C PHE A 106 -0.66 39.78 -2.56
N ILE A 107 -0.83 40.03 -3.86
CA ILE A 107 -0.02 39.65 -5.04
C ILE A 107 0.20 38.16 -5.38
N ASP A 108 -0.51 37.84 -6.45
CA ASP A 108 -0.41 36.80 -7.46
C ASP A 108 0.98 36.28 -7.91
N THR A 109 0.89 35.02 -8.33
CA THR A 109 1.53 34.36 -9.50
C THR A 109 2.86 33.60 -9.37
N ILE A 110 2.71 32.28 -9.61
CA ILE A 110 3.68 31.23 -10.03
C ILE A 110 4.26 30.40 -8.85
N PRO A 111 3.98 29.07 -8.72
CA PRO A 111 3.99 28.05 -9.78
C PRO A 111 2.87 26.97 -9.68
N GLN A 112 1.58 27.33 -9.75
CA GLN A 112 0.49 26.34 -9.88
C GLN A 112 0.35 25.73 -11.30
N LYS A 113 1.21 26.14 -12.25
CA LYS A 113 1.07 25.82 -13.68
C LYS A 113 1.55 24.41 -14.01
N THR A 114 2.60 23.91 -13.35
CA THR A 114 3.25 22.63 -13.70
C THR A 114 2.47 21.40 -13.18
N GLU A 115 1.96 21.45 -11.94
CA GLU A 115 1.15 20.37 -11.34
C GLU A 115 -0.13 20.11 -12.15
N ASN A 116 -0.75 21.20 -12.62
CA ASN A 116 -1.91 21.11 -13.50
C ASN A 116 -1.56 20.63 -14.91
N LEU A 117 -0.33 20.84 -15.40
CA LEU A 117 0.06 20.45 -16.76
C LEU A 117 0.24 18.94 -16.89
N PHE A 118 0.91 18.28 -15.94
CA PHE A 118 1.09 16.82 -15.95
C PHE A 118 -0.27 16.08 -15.89
N LEU A 119 -1.12 16.42 -14.91
CA LEU A 119 -2.44 15.79 -14.80
C LEU A 119 -3.37 16.15 -15.98
N LYS A 120 -3.22 17.32 -16.61
CA LYS A 120 -3.98 17.68 -17.82
C LYS A 120 -3.42 17.05 -19.10
N SER A 121 -2.12 16.78 -19.19
CA SER A 121 -1.55 16.03 -20.32
C SER A 121 -2.00 14.57 -20.28
N ILE A 122 -2.04 13.97 -19.08
CA ILE A 122 -2.56 12.61 -18.87
C ILE A 122 -4.03 12.51 -19.32
N LYS A 123 -4.90 13.41 -18.83
CA LYS A 123 -6.34 13.38 -19.13
C LYS A 123 -6.69 13.61 -20.61
N LYS A 124 -5.76 14.10 -21.44
CA LYS A 124 -5.95 14.26 -22.89
C LYS A 124 -5.61 13.01 -23.72
N SER A 125 -4.88 12.04 -23.14
CA SER A 125 -4.43 10.83 -23.83
C SER A 125 -5.42 9.67 -23.80
N ILE A 126 -6.54 9.79 -23.07
CA ILE A 126 -7.57 8.76 -22.94
C ILE A 126 -8.44 8.75 -24.22
N ARG A 127 -7.96 8.10 -25.29
CA ARG A 127 -8.78 7.55 -26.38
C ARG A 127 -8.26 6.15 -26.71
N PRO A 128 -9.15 5.15 -26.88
CA PRO A 128 -8.72 3.78 -27.10
C PRO A 128 -8.20 3.63 -28.53
N CYS A 129 -7.03 3.01 -28.71
CA CYS A 129 -6.54 2.63 -30.02
C CYS A 129 -6.16 1.15 -30.04
N GLU A 130 -6.82 0.43 -30.94
CA GLU A 130 -6.64 -1.00 -31.23
C GLU A 130 -5.36 -1.27 -32.03
N ASN A 131 -4.91 -2.53 -31.92
CA ASN A 131 -4.13 -3.35 -32.86
C ASN A 131 -2.58 -3.36 -32.79
N THR A 132 -2.10 -4.56 -32.43
CA THR A 132 -0.73 -5.09 -32.44
C THR A 132 -0.23 -5.37 -33.87
N PRO A 133 1.09 -5.29 -34.12
CA PRO A 133 1.74 -6.37 -34.88
C PRO A 133 3.05 -6.88 -34.26
N GLN A 134 3.24 -8.19 -34.40
CA GLN A 134 4.37 -9.03 -33.95
C GLN A 134 5.68 -8.72 -34.69
N ASN A 135 6.83 -8.98 -34.04
CA ASN A 135 8.12 -9.21 -34.71
C ASN A 135 8.94 -10.31 -34.02
N PRO A 136 9.87 -11.00 -34.73
CA PRO A 136 10.46 -12.26 -34.31
C PRO A 136 11.82 -12.13 -33.56
N ILE A 137 12.12 -13.20 -32.82
CA ILE A 137 13.20 -13.37 -31.83
C ILE A 137 14.51 -13.85 -32.50
N ILE A 138 15.67 -13.35 -32.03
CA ILE A 138 16.98 -14.00 -32.19
C ILE A 138 17.72 -14.00 -30.85
N ASN A 139 18.07 -15.20 -30.37
CA ASN A 139 18.78 -15.49 -29.11
C ASN A 139 20.30 -15.57 -29.29
N THR A 140 21.07 -15.21 -28.26
CA THR A 140 22.36 -15.86 -27.83
C THR A 140 22.82 -15.27 -26.46
N PRO A 141 23.72 -15.92 -25.69
CA PRO A 141 23.42 -16.28 -24.29
C PRO A 141 24.32 -15.67 -23.19
N GLN A 142 23.91 -15.93 -21.93
CA GLN A 142 24.64 -15.95 -20.64
C GLN A 142 24.64 -14.68 -19.76
N ASN A 143 23.86 -14.70 -18.66
CA ASN A 143 24.37 -15.06 -17.32
C ASN A 143 23.25 -15.21 -16.26
N HIS A 144 23.59 -15.92 -15.18
CA HIS A 144 22.70 -16.65 -14.29
C HIS A 144 21.96 -15.78 -13.24
N PHE A 145 21.38 -14.62 -13.61
CA PHE A 145 20.53 -13.80 -12.71
C PHE A 145 19.34 -13.09 -13.38
N ASP A 146 19.18 -13.19 -14.71
CA ASP A 146 18.06 -12.59 -15.45
C ASP A 146 16.73 -13.35 -15.38
N LYS A 147 16.65 -14.44 -14.60
CA LYS A 147 15.49 -15.35 -14.60
C LYS A 147 14.15 -14.71 -14.22
N ALA A 148 14.13 -13.55 -13.56
CA ALA A 148 12.89 -12.85 -13.21
C ALA A 148 12.42 -11.84 -14.29
N PHE A 149 13.30 -11.44 -15.20
CA PHE A 149 12.98 -10.52 -16.31
C PHE A 149 12.98 -11.20 -17.68
N ASN A 150 13.61 -12.38 -17.81
CA ASN A 150 13.67 -13.20 -19.03
C ASN A 150 12.85 -14.49 -18.90
N THR A 151 11.71 -14.47 -18.22
CA THR A 151 10.71 -15.52 -18.41
C THR A 151 9.97 -15.19 -19.69
N ASP A 152 10.35 -15.86 -20.78
CA ASP A 152 9.50 -15.96 -21.97
C ASP A 152 8.07 -16.28 -21.50
N LEU A 153 7.10 -15.59 -22.09
CA LEU A 153 5.70 -15.98 -22.01
C LEU A 153 5.61 -17.43 -22.46
N ASP A 154 5.54 -18.36 -21.51
CA ASP A 154 4.87 -19.62 -21.74
C ASP A 154 3.41 -19.24 -22.01
N LEU A 155 3.09 -19.07 -23.29
CA LEU A 155 1.72 -19.10 -23.77
C LEU A 155 1.12 -20.40 -23.25
N LYS A 156 0.42 -20.31 -22.12
CA LYS A 156 -0.54 -21.31 -21.72
C LYS A 156 -1.57 -21.35 -22.83
N THR A 157 -1.39 -22.28 -23.76
CA THR A 157 -2.46 -22.78 -24.60
C THR A 157 -3.53 -23.30 -23.66
N HIS A 158 -4.51 -22.47 -23.34
CA HIS A 158 -5.65 -22.83 -22.51
C HIS A 158 -6.49 -23.85 -23.28
N THR A 159 -6.21 -25.12 -23.05
CA THR A 159 -7.12 -26.21 -23.39
C THR A 159 -8.46 -25.97 -22.71
N LYS A 160 -9.59 -26.19 -23.40
CA LYS A 160 -10.96 -26.00 -22.87
C LYS A 160 -11.21 -26.61 -21.48
N SER A 161 -10.46 -27.65 -21.08
CA SER A 161 -10.56 -28.24 -19.74
C SER A 161 -10.03 -27.33 -18.62
N SER A 162 -9.03 -26.47 -18.90
CA SER A 162 -8.44 -25.53 -17.92
C SER A 162 -9.39 -24.39 -17.57
N LEU A 163 -10.20 -23.92 -18.52
CA LEU A 163 -11.13 -22.80 -18.30
C LEU A 163 -12.32 -23.20 -17.42
N GLN A 164 -12.74 -24.47 -17.49
CA GLN A 164 -13.82 -24.99 -16.65
C GLN A 164 -13.38 -25.09 -15.18
N ASP A 165 -12.16 -25.55 -14.93
CA ASP A 165 -11.59 -25.63 -13.59
C ASP A 165 -11.46 -24.22 -12.96
N ASP A 166 -11.01 -23.24 -13.75
CA ASP A 166 -10.90 -21.84 -13.31
C ASP A 166 -12.29 -21.24 -12.98
N LEU A 167 -13.30 -21.54 -13.78
CA LEU A 167 -14.68 -21.08 -13.56
C LEU A 167 -15.30 -21.69 -12.30
N ASP A 168 -15.04 -22.97 -12.01
CA ASP A 168 -15.52 -23.64 -10.81
C ASP A 168 -14.87 -23.07 -9.54
N ILE A 169 -13.57 -22.76 -9.58
CA ILE A 169 -12.86 -22.06 -8.50
C ILE A 169 -13.48 -20.68 -8.26
N ILE A 170 -13.67 -19.89 -9.31
CA ILE A 170 -14.26 -18.54 -9.21
C ILE A 170 -15.67 -18.61 -8.63
N ASN A 171 -16.53 -19.52 -9.13
CA ASN A 171 -17.88 -19.69 -8.63
C ASN A 171 -17.91 -20.11 -7.16
N THR A 172 -16.96 -20.95 -6.72
CA THR A 172 -16.85 -21.35 -5.31
C THR A 172 -16.48 -20.16 -4.43
N GLN A 173 -15.52 -19.33 -4.85
CA GLN A 173 -15.12 -18.13 -4.11
C GLN A 173 -16.23 -17.07 -4.05
N ILE A 174 -16.97 -16.87 -5.15
CA ILE A 174 -18.13 -15.98 -5.19
C ILE A 174 -19.18 -16.44 -4.17
N LYS A 175 -19.55 -17.73 -4.18
CA LYS A 175 -20.53 -18.29 -3.24
C LYS A 175 -20.07 -18.16 -1.79
N ASP A 176 -18.79 -18.43 -1.51
CA ASP A 176 -18.24 -18.27 -0.17
C ASP A 176 -18.36 -16.82 0.33
N ILE A 177 -18.05 -15.84 -0.52
CA ILE A 177 -18.20 -14.42 -0.19
C ILE A 177 -19.68 -14.07 0.07
N GLU A 178 -20.60 -14.53 -0.79
CA GLU A 178 -22.04 -14.26 -0.65
C GLU A 178 -22.66 -14.86 0.61
N ILE A 179 -22.15 -16.00 1.08
CA ILE A 179 -22.59 -16.62 2.34
C ILE A 179 -22.16 -15.81 3.56
N HIS A 180 -20.98 -15.20 3.51
CA HIS A 180 -20.35 -14.57 4.67
C HIS A 180 -20.49 -13.05 4.71
N GLN A 181 -20.96 -12.41 3.64
CA GLN A 181 -21.04 -10.95 3.51
C GLN A 181 -22.46 -10.48 3.19
N SER A 182 -22.85 -9.33 3.72
CA SER A 182 -24.15 -8.73 3.38
C SER A 182 -24.14 -8.12 1.98
N TYR A 183 -25.30 -8.09 1.34
CA TYR A 183 -25.50 -7.40 0.05
C TYR A 183 -24.99 -5.96 0.09
N GLU A 184 -25.28 -5.24 1.18
CA GLU A 184 -24.82 -3.87 1.42
C GLU A 184 -23.28 -3.76 1.41
N THR A 185 -22.59 -4.73 2.01
CA THR A 185 -21.12 -4.76 2.04
C THR A 185 -20.53 -5.01 0.66
N LEU A 186 -21.16 -5.85 -0.15
CA LEU A 186 -20.69 -6.19 -1.51
C LEU A 186 -20.91 -5.07 -2.53
N HIS A 187 -21.84 -4.15 -2.25
CA HIS A 187 -22.17 -3.03 -3.15
C HIS A 187 -21.75 -1.66 -2.60
N SER A 188 -21.11 -1.63 -1.43
CA SER A 188 -20.56 -0.41 -0.84
C SER A 188 -19.20 -0.09 -1.47
N ILE A 189 -19.23 0.63 -2.58
CA ILE A 189 -18.03 1.08 -3.30
C ILE A 189 -17.33 2.16 -2.47
N GLY A 190 -16.24 1.76 -1.81
CA GLY A 190 -15.38 2.68 -1.04
C GLY A 190 -14.25 3.22 -1.89
N PRO A 191 -13.93 4.53 -1.86
CA PRO A 191 -12.82 5.09 -2.62
C PRO A 191 -11.48 4.52 -2.14
N PHE A 192 -10.52 4.42 -3.06
CA PHE A 192 -9.14 4.16 -2.67
C PHE A 192 -8.63 5.29 -1.78
N SER A 193 -7.99 4.92 -0.66
CA SER A 193 -7.31 5.86 0.20
C SER A 193 -6.02 5.23 0.70
N ILE A 194 -4.94 5.98 0.57
CA ILE A 194 -3.63 5.57 1.03
C ILE A 194 -3.58 5.54 2.56
N SER A 195 -2.83 4.57 3.10
CA SER A 195 -2.64 4.42 4.54
C SER A 195 -1.84 5.57 5.15
N LEU A 196 -1.82 5.64 6.49
CA LEU A 196 -0.91 6.54 7.20
C LEU A 196 0.56 6.24 6.87
N GLY A 197 0.92 4.99 6.59
CA GLY A 197 2.28 4.60 6.22
C GLY A 197 2.70 5.20 4.86
N ALA A 198 1.81 5.13 3.87
CA ALA A 198 2.03 5.75 2.57
C ALA A 198 2.07 7.28 2.65
N LYS A 199 1.21 7.91 3.47
CA LYS A 199 1.28 9.36 3.72
C LYS A 199 2.61 9.78 4.36
N SER A 200 3.08 9.03 5.35
CA SER A 200 4.41 9.26 5.93
C SER A 200 5.53 9.09 4.91
N ALA A 201 5.38 8.16 3.94
CA ALA A 201 6.35 8.02 2.85
C ALA A 201 6.40 9.29 1.97
N PHE A 202 5.25 9.92 1.69
CA PHE A 202 5.22 11.20 0.97
C PHE A 202 5.92 12.32 1.73
N ASP A 203 5.72 12.39 3.04
CA ASP A 203 6.42 13.38 3.87
C ASP A 203 7.94 13.18 3.89
N ILE A 204 8.40 11.92 3.81
CA ILE A 204 9.83 11.62 3.66
C ILE A 204 10.31 12.06 2.27
N ILE A 205 9.56 11.74 1.19
CA ILE A 205 9.89 12.16 -0.18
C ILE A 205 10.02 13.69 -0.26
N LYS A 206 9.12 14.42 0.39
CA LYS A 206 9.16 15.89 0.48
C LYS A 206 10.46 16.43 1.07
N GLY A 207 11.11 15.67 1.96
CA GLY A 207 12.40 16.05 2.57
C GLY A 207 13.64 15.60 1.79
N MET A 208 13.49 14.90 0.65
CA MET A 208 14.62 14.41 -0.14
C MET A 208 15.29 15.52 -0.94
N SER A 209 16.58 15.37 -1.26
CA SER A 209 17.28 16.29 -2.15
C SER A 209 16.78 16.14 -3.59
N ARG A 210 16.88 17.22 -4.39
CA ARG A 210 16.48 17.21 -5.80
C ARG A 210 17.20 16.16 -6.63
N ASP A 211 18.45 15.86 -6.29
CA ASP A 211 19.26 14.85 -6.98
C ASP A 211 18.61 13.45 -6.92
N CYS A 212 17.79 13.17 -5.91
CA CYS A 212 17.06 11.91 -5.80
C CYS A 212 15.95 11.73 -6.86
N PHE A 213 15.55 12.80 -7.53
CA PHE A 213 14.52 12.81 -8.57
C PHE A 213 15.14 12.81 -9.98
N THR A 214 16.41 12.41 -10.09
CA THR A 214 17.08 12.23 -11.37
C THR A 214 17.26 10.75 -11.67
N ILE A 215 17.22 10.40 -12.95
CA ILE A 215 17.53 9.07 -13.45
C ILE A 215 18.91 9.11 -14.11
N SER A 216 19.71 8.07 -13.89
CA SER A 216 21.00 7.89 -14.58
C SER A 216 20.77 7.57 -16.06
N GLU A 217 21.74 7.87 -16.93
CA GLU A 217 21.67 7.56 -18.38
C GLU A 217 21.32 6.09 -18.68
N ASN A 218 21.77 5.15 -17.83
CA ASN A 218 21.41 3.74 -17.91
C ASN A 218 20.74 3.29 -16.60
N PRO A 219 19.44 3.57 -16.41
CA PRO A 219 18.75 3.22 -15.18
C PRO A 219 18.57 1.70 -15.05
N ASP A 220 18.55 1.23 -13.81
CA ASP A 220 18.19 -0.15 -13.50
C ASP A 220 16.75 -0.44 -14.01
N LYS A 221 16.56 -1.53 -14.76
CA LYS A 221 15.24 -1.91 -15.32
C LYS A 221 14.13 -1.97 -14.27
N ARG A 222 14.48 -2.28 -13.01
CA ARG A 222 13.52 -2.29 -11.90
C ARG A 222 12.99 -0.90 -11.57
N ILE A 223 13.81 0.15 -11.70
CA ILE A 223 13.35 1.54 -11.52
C ILE A 223 12.30 1.88 -12.57
N ILE A 224 12.58 1.55 -13.84
CA ILE A 224 11.64 1.76 -14.94
C ILE A 224 10.34 1.00 -14.66
N TRP A 225 10.45 -0.28 -14.31
CA TRP A 225 9.30 -1.12 -14.04
C TRP A 225 8.44 -0.60 -12.88
N CYS A 226 9.07 -0.21 -11.76
CA CYS A 226 8.42 0.35 -10.57
C CYS A 226 7.63 1.62 -10.90
N LEU A 227 8.25 2.57 -11.60
CA LEU A 227 7.61 3.83 -11.94
C LEU A 227 6.58 3.66 -13.06
N GLY A 228 6.74 2.64 -13.91
CA GLY A 228 5.76 2.22 -14.91
C GLY A 228 4.38 1.91 -14.33
N ILE A 229 4.32 1.33 -13.12
CA ILE A 229 3.05 1.02 -12.45
C ILE A 229 2.21 2.29 -12.23
N ILE A 230 2.84 3.46 -12.01
CA ILE A 230 2.10 4.74 -11.86
C ILE A 230 1.31 5.03 -13.13
N PHE A 231 1.92 4.91 -14.30
CA PHE A 231 1.29 5.23 -15.58
C PHE A 231 0.13 4.27 -15.89
N ILE A 232 0.33 2.98 -15.65
CA ILE A 232 -0.73 1.98 -15.85
C ILE A 232 -1.86 2.21 -14.86
N LEU A 233 -1.57 2.50 -13.58
CA LEU A 233 -2.61 2.86 -12.62
C LEU A 233 -3.33 4.16 -12.97
N LEU A 234 -2.74 5.05 -13.79
CA LEU A 234 -3.41 6.24 -14.32
C LEU A 234 -4.23 5.97 -15.59
N GLY A 235 -4.29 4.71 -16.06
CA GLY A 235 -4.98 4.32 -17.28
C GLY A 235 -4.19 4.61 -18.55
N GLU A 236 -2.86 4.78 -18.45
CA GLU A 236 -1.99 4.99 -19.60
C GLU A 236 -1.25 3.72 -19.98
N ASP A 237 -1.08 3.51 -21.29
CA ASP A 237 -0.20 2.46 -21.80
C ASP A 237 1.24 2.77 -21.41
N PHE A 238 1.94 1.76 -20.87
CA PHE A 238 3.34 1.87 -20.50
C PHE A 238 4.09 0.58 -20.83
N ASN A 239 5.10 0.69 -21.68
CA ASN A 239 5.99 -0.41 -22.03
C ASN A 239 7.41 -0.12 -21.53
N PRO A 240 7.95 -0.86 -20.55
CA PRO A 240 9.25 -0.57 -19.95
C PRO A 240 10.43 -0.69 -20.92
N GLU A 241 10.26 -1.41 -22.03
CA GLU A 241 11.30 -1.57 -23.06
C GLU A 241 11.17 -0.53 -24.20
N SER A 242 10.16 0.35 -24.15
CA SER A 242 10.03 1.45 -25.11
C SER A 242 11.11 2.51 -24.90
N SER A 243 11.62 3.07 -25.99
CA SER A 243 12.58 4.17 -25.97
C SER A 243 12.03 5.44 -25.31
N GLU A 244 10.71 5.61 -25.25
CA GLU A 244 10.06 6.79 -24.67
C GLU A 244 9.86 6.67 -23.15
N SER A 245 9.99 5.47 -22.58
CA SER A 245 9.65 5.22 -21.17
C SER A 245 10.56 5.94 -20.19
N ILE A 246 11.84 6.06 -20.52
CA ILE A 246 12.80 6.82 -19.71
C ILE A 246 12.39 8.29 -19.68
N SER A 247 12.11 8.91 -20.84
CA SER A 247 11.71 10.31 -20.93
C SER A 247 10.39 10.60 -20.20
N ARG A 248 9.42 9.69 -20.25
CA ARG A 248 8.16 9.82 -19.50
C ARG A 248 8.41 9.79 -17.99
N ILE A 249 9.27 8.88 -17.53
CA ILE A 249 9.63 8.81 -16.12
C ILE A 249 10.40 10.06 -15.68
N GLU A 250 11.38 10.52 -16.46
CA GLU A 250 12.14 11.74 -16.18
C GLU A 250 11.22 12.96 -16.06
N TYR A 251 10.21 13.05 -16.92
CA TYR A 251 9.19 14.10 -16.85
C TYR A 251 8.36 14.00 -15.56
N PHE A 252 7.94 12.81 -15.16
CA PHE A 252 7.24 12.59 -13.90
C PHE A 252 8.10 12.97 -12.69
N LEU A 253 9.36 12.53 -12.65
CA LEU A 253 10.27 12.83 -11.55
C LEU A 253 10.60 14.32 -11.47
N SER A 254 10.80 14.97 -12.61
CA SER A 254 11.00 16.43 -12.70
C SER A 254 9.76 17.17 -12.19
N SER A 255 8.55 16.70 -12.55
CA SER A 255 7.29 17.25 -12.04
C SER A 255 7.16 17.10 -10.52
N CYS A 256 7.68 16.00 -9.95
CA CYS A 256 7.77 15.85 -8.50
C CYS A 256 8.76 16.86 -7.89
N ALA A 257 9.96 16.98 -8.44
CA ALA A 257 11.01 17.87 -7.92
C ALA A 257 10.64 19.37 -8.00
N ASP A 258 9.84 19.74 -8.99
CA ASP A 258 9.39 21.12 -9.24
C ASP A 258 8.06 21.46 -8.56
N SER A 259 7.37 20.48 -7.97
CA SER A 259 6.13 20.71 -7.23
C SER A 259 6.39 21.55 -5.97
N TYR A 260 5.49 22.49 -5.69
CA TYR A 260 5.55 23.29 -4.47
C TYR A 260 5.31 22.44 -3.23
N ASN A 261 4.43 21.43 -3.35
CA ASN A 261 4.19 20.45 -2.30
C ASN A 261 4.08 19.04 -2.88
N ILE A 262 5.22 18.36 -2.93
CA ILE A 262 5.34 16.99 -3.46
C ILE A 262 4.33 16.04 -2.81
N SER A 263 4.07 16.17 -1.50
CA SER A 263 3.09 15.33 -0.81
C SER A 263 1.68 15.51 -1.37
N ASP A 264 1.26 16.75 -1.62
CA ASP A 264 -0.07 17.03 -2.18
C ASP A 264 -0.15 16.57 -3.65
N PHE A 265 0.91 16.80 -4.43
CA PHE A 265 1.01 16.31 -5.81
C PHE A 265 0.85 14.78 -5.89
N LEU A 266 1.58 14.04 -5.07
CA LEU A 266 1.49 12.57 -5.03
C LEU A 266 0.12 12.10 -4.52
N ILE A 267 -0.51 12.82 -3.58
CA ILE A 267 -1.89 12.55 -3.18
C ILE A 267 -2.84 12.70 -4.37
N GLU A 268 -2.73 13.77 -5.16
CA GLU A 268 -3.55 13.98 -6.36
C GLU A 268 -3.34 12.91 -7.43
N ILE A 269 -2.09 12.43 -7.60
CA ILE A 269 -1.79 11.28 -8.46
C ILE A 269 -2.55 10.04 -7.96
N THR A 270 -2.45 9.69 -6.67
CA THR A 270 -3.15 8.51 -6.14
C THR A 270 -4.67 8.59 -6.21
N ARG A 271 -5.24 9.80 -6.14
CA ARG A 271 -6.68 10.04 -6.34
C ARG A 271 -7.11 9.88 -7.79
N SER A 272 -6.17 10.04 -8.72
CA SER A 272 -6.41 9.93 -10.17
C SER A 272 -6.24 8.51 -10.70
N PHE A 273 -5.91 7.54 -9.84
CA PHE A 273 -5.78 6.15 -10.26
C PHE A 273 -7.11 5.58 -10.77
N ASP A 274 -7.05 4.97 -11.95
CA ASP A 274 -8.15 4.27 -12.58
C ASP A 274 -8.20 2.83 -12.08
N PHE A 275 -9.23 2.56 -11.28
CA PHE A 275 -9.55 1.23 -10.78
C PHE A 275 -10.69 0.57 -11.58
N SER A 276 -10.95 0.99 -12.83
CA SER A 276 -11.82 0.28 -13.75
C SER A 276 -11.35 -1.18 -13.95
N GLU A 277 -12.28 -2.08 -14.25
CA GLU A 277 -11.95 -3.49 -14.39
C GLU A 277 -10.98 -3.75 -15.55
N GLN A 278 -11.15 -3.01 -16.65
CA GLN A 278 -10.29 -3.07 -17.84
C GLN A 278 -8.87 -2.64 -17.53
N ASN A 279 -8.69 -1.50 -16.84
CA ASN A 279 -7.35 -1.03 -16.51
C ASN A 279 -6.64 -2.00 -15.55
N ILE A 280 -7.39 -2.65 -14.67
CA ILE A 280 -6.84 -3.54 -13.65
C ILE A 280 -6.43 -4.87 -14.24
N ASP A 281 -7.03 -5.30 -15.35
CA ASP A 281 -6.50 -6.40 -16.15
C ASP A 281 -5.12 -6.05 -16.74
N VAL A 282 -4.92 -4.83 -17.22
CA VAL A 282 -3.61 -4.35 -17.71
C VAL A 282 -2.59 -4.31 -16.57
N VAL A 283 -2.98 -3.83 -15.39
CA VAL A 283 -2.12 -3.86 -14.20
C VAL A 283 -1.77 -5.30 -13.83
N GLU A 284 -2.74 -6.22 -13.86
CA GLU A 284 -2.55 -7.64 -13.54
C GLU A 284 -1.56 -8.30 -14.50
N GLU A 285 -1.70 -8.06 -15.81
CA GLU A 285 -0.76 -8.54 -16.83
C GLU A 285 0.65 -7.97 -16.59
N TYR A 286 0.75 -6.67 -16.32
CA TYR A 286 2.03 -6.00 -16.12
C TYR A 286 2.83 -6.52 -14.91
N ILE A 287 2.14 -6.91 -13.84
CA ILE A 287 2.77 -7.45 -12.63
C ILE A 287 2.89 -8.97 -12.62
N SER A 288 2.28 -9.67 -13.58
CA SER A 288 2.20 -11.13 -13.59
C SER A 288 3.58 -11.77 -13.56
N GLY A 289 3.79 -12.70 -12.62
CA GLY A 289 5.06 -13.39 -12.41
C GLY A 289 6.17 -12.52 -11.79
N LYS A 290 5.85 -11.28 -11.41
CA LYS A 290 6.74 -10.27 -10.82
C LYS A 290 6.17 -9.71 -9.51
N GLU A 291 5.25 -10.41 -8.87
CA GLU A 291 4.55 -9.95 -7.67
C GLU A 291 5.51 -9.73 -6.49
N ASP A 292 6.59 -10.53 -6.41
CA ASP A 292 7.65 -10.36 -5.42
C ASP A 292 8.40 -9.03 -5.59
N LEU A 293 8.45 -8.49 -6.82
CA LEU A 293 9.02 -7.18 -7.10
C LEU A 293 8.15 -6.03 -6.57
N LEU A 294 6.99 -6.27 -5.97
CA LEU A 294 6.20 -5.23 -5.30
C LEU A 294 6.68 -4.95 -3.87
N ALA A 295 7.75 -5.61 -3.39
CA ALA A 295 8.32 -5.38 -2.08
C ALA A 295 9.16 -4.07 -2.05
N PRO A 296 8.79 -3.06 -1.23
CA PRO A 296 9.51 -1.77 -1.17
C PRO A 296 11.01 -1.90 -0.86
N GLN A 297 11.38 -2.92 -0.07
CA GLN A 297 12.75 -3.15 0.38
C GLN A 297 13.71 -3.51 -0.76
N ILE A 298 13.19 -4.06 -1.86
CA ILE A 298 13.98 -4.35 -3.07
C ILE A 298 14.51 -3.04 -3.65
N TYR A 299 13.65 -2.02 -3.72
CA TYR A 299 13.98 -0.73 -4.32
C TYR A 299 14.75 0.18 -3.39
N THR A 300 14.53 0.14 -2.07
CA THR A 300 15.30 0.98 -1.13
C THR A 300 16.81 0.80 -1.29
N ARG A 301 17.27 -0.36 -1.77
CA ARG A 301 18.68 -0.65 -2.07
C ARG A 301 19.20 -0.03 -3.37
N ILE A 302 18.32 0.29 -4.30
CA ILE A 302 18.63 0.79 -5.65
C ILE A 302 18.35 2.30 -5.73
N SER A 303 17.14 2.69 -5.31
CA SER A 303 16.68 4.07 -5.22
C SER A 303 15.75 4.20 -4.01
N GLN A 304 16.14 5.01 -3.03
CA GLN A 304 15.32 5.29 -1.85
C GLN A 304 13.96 5.86 -2.24
N LEU A 305 13.93 6.74 -3.26
CA LEU A 305 12.71 7.32 -3.81
C LEU A 305 11.77 6.22 -4.34
N CYS A 306 12.28 5.29 -5.15
CA CYS A 306 11.49 4.17 -5.65
C CYS A 306 10.98 3.27 -4.53
N GLY A 307 11.79 3.05 -3.48
CA GLY A 307 11.36 2.33 -2.28
C GLY A 307 10.16 2.98 -1.60
N LEU A 308 10.18 4.30 -1.43
CA LEU A 308 9.07 5.05 -0.84
C LEU A 308 7.85 5.08 -1.77
N ILE A 309 8.06 5.22 -3.07
CA ILE A 309 6.99 5.16 -4.07
C ILE A 309 6.30 3.78 -4.09
N MET A 310 7.08 2.70 -4.01
CA MET A 310 6.55 1.35 -4.01
C MET A 310 5.62 1.07 -2.81
N VAL A 311 5.77 1.80 -1.69
CA VAL A 311 4.86 1.65 -0.53
C VAL A 311 3.41 1.89 -0.93
N PHE A 312 3.11 3.01 -1.62
CA PHE A 312 1.74 3.34 -1.99
C PHE A 312 1.29 2.60 -3.25
N LEU A 313 2.20 2.29 -4.18
CA LEU A 313 1.88 1.47 -5.35
C LEU A 313 1.44 0.07 -4.93
N ARG A 314 2.17 -0.55 -4.00
CA ARG A 314 1.77 -1.85 -3.44
C ARG A 314 0.41 -1.77 -2.77
N GLU A 315 0.10 -0.69 -2.06
CA GLU A 315 -1.25 -0.49 -1.48
C GLU A 315 -2.33 -0.38 -2.55
N ALA A 316 -2.07 0.31 -3.66
CA ALA A 316 -3.00 0.38 -4.79
C ALA A 316 -3.24 -1.00 -5.42
N VAL A 317 -2.17 -1.79 -5.62
CA VAL A 317 -2.28 -3.17 -6.16
C VAL A 317 -2.98 -4.12 -5.19
N VAL A 318 -2.77 -3.97 -3.87
CA VAL A 318 -3.55 -4.70 -2.84
C VAL A 318 -5.02 -4.29 -2.90
N TYR A 319 -5.31 -2.98 -2.96
CA TYR A 319 -6.69 -2.48 -3.07
C TYR A 319 -7.37 -2.99 -4.34
N ALA A 320 -6.64 -3.08 -5.45
CA ALA A 320 -7.12 -3.64 -6.71
C ALA A 320 -7.51 -5.13 -6.61
N GLY A 321 -7.10 -5.83 -5.55
CA GLY A 321 -7.35 -7.25 -5.35
C GLY A 321 -6.40 -8.18 -6.10
N LEU A 322 -5.27 -7.67 -6.60
CA LEU A 322 -4.34 -8.43 -7.45
C LEU A 322 -3.29 -9.22 -6.66
N ILE A 323 -2.96 -8.78 -5.44
CA ILE A 323 -2.04 -9.49 -4.55
C ILE A 323 -2.62 -9.66 -3.16
N LYS A 324 -2.07 -10.60 -2.40
CA LYS A 324 -2.50 -10.88 -1.03
C LYS A 324 -2.35 -9.65 -0.13
N GLY A 325 -3.46 -9.25 0.50
CA GLY A 325 -3.50 -8.14 1.45
C GLY A 325 -4.91 -7.87 1.95
N ARG A 326 -5.10 -6.71 2.60
CA ARG A 326 -6.42 -6.25 3.09
C ARG A 326 -7.17 -5.49 1.98
N SER A 327 -7.49 -6.18 0.89
CA SER A 327 -8.38 -5.62 -0.15
C SER A 327 -9.81 -5.52 0.40
N PRO A 328 -10.59 -4.49 0.03
CA PRO A 328 -12.02 -4.47 0.32
C PRO A 328 -12.72 -5.69 -0.28
N VAL A 329 -13.66 -6.28 0.46
CA VAL A 329 -14.34 -7.52 0.02
C VAL A 329 -15.18 -7.29 -1.23
N TRP A 330 -15.88 -6.15 -1.33
CA TRP A 330 -16.62 -5.76 -2.54
C TRP A 330 -15.73 -5.74 -3.78
N ARG A 331 -14.45 -5.38 -3.62
CA ARG A 331 -13.50 -5.26 -4.73
C ARG A 331 -13.03 -6.63 -5.21
N ILE A 332 -12.72 -7.53 -4.28
CA ILE A 332 -12.45 -8.94 -4.60
C ILE A 332 -13.66 -9.56 -5.31
N TYR A 333 -14.87 -9.32 -4.79
CA TYR A 333 -16.11 -9.81 -5.37
C TYR A 333 -16.33 -9.26 -6.80
N SER A 334 -16.18 -7.95 -7.01
CA SER A 334 -16.27 -7.31 -8.34
C SER A 334 -15.30 -7.93 -9.33
N ARG A 335 -14.03 -8.13 -8.93
CA ARG A 335 -13.01 -8.78 -9.78
C ARG A 335 -13.39 -10.19 -10.17
N LEU A 336 -13.89 -10.99 -9.23
CA LEU A 336 -14.32 -12.36 -9.52
C LEU A 336 -15.50 -12.39 -10.50
N GLN A 337 -16.47 -11.47 -10.34
CA GLN A 337 -17.58 -11.33 -11.27
C GLN A 337 -17.12 -10.89 -12.67
N HIS A 338 -16.13 -9.99 -12.75
CA HIS A 338 -15.54 -9.56 -14.01
C HIS A 338 -14.87 -10.73 -14.74
N LYS A 339 -13.98 -11.46 -14.04
CA LYS A 339 -13.28 -12.63 -14.61
C LYS A 339 -14.25 -13.73 -15.03
N LYS A 340 -15.30 -13.96 -14.24
CA LYS A 340 -16.38 -14.88 -14.60
C LYS A 340 -17.01 -14.51 -15.95
N LYS A 341 -17.38 -13.24 -16.13
CA LYS A 341 -17.95 -12.75 -17.40
C LYS A 341 -17.00 -12.90 -18.58
N GLN A 342 -15.70 -12.68 -18.37
CA GLN A 342 -14.69 -12.88 -19.42
C GLN A 342 -14.60 -14.35 -19.85
N ILE A 343 -14.56 -15.28 -18.89
CA ILE A 343 -14.51 -16.72 -19.18
C ILE A 343 -15.81 -17.20 -19.84
N GLU A 344 -16.95 -16.67 -19.42
CA GLU A 344 -18.27 -16.98 -19.99
C GLU A 344 -18.50 -16.31 -21.37
N GLY A 345 -17.55 -15.49 -21.86
CA GLY A 345 -17.63 -14.81 -23.15
C GLY A 345 -18.71 -13.72 -23.23
N GLN A 346 -19.02 -13.08 -22.09
CA GLN A 346 -20.09 -12.07 -21.96
C GLN A 346 -19.57 -10.62 -21.94
N LEU A 347 -18.33 -10.37 -22.36
CA LEU A 347 -17.68 -9.04 -22.37
C LEU A 347 -17.13 -8.68 -23.75
#